data_AF-Q2WBP8-F1
#
_entry.id   AF-Q2WBP8-F1
#
_cell.length_a   1.000
_cell.length_b   1.000
_cell.length_c   1.000
_cell.angle_alpha   90.00
_cell.angle_beta   90.00
_cell.angle_gamma   90.00
#
_symmetry.space_group_name_H-M   'P 1'
#
loop_
_entity.id
_entity.type
_entity.pdbx_description
1 polymer ?
#
loop_
_entity_poly.entity_id
_entity_poly.type
_entity_poly.pdbx_seq_one_letter_code
_entity_poly.pdbx_strand_id
1 'polypeptide(L)'
;KGGKWIVRLRKGLASRLWENLVLAMLGEQFMVGEEICGAVVSVRFAEDIISIWNRTASDNGINIRVRDTLQRVLNLPPNTIMEYKTHT
;
A
#
# COMPACT_ATOMS: atom_id res chain seq x y z
N LYS A 1 3.11 6.93 -16.15
CA LYS A 1 4.13 6.30 -15.27
C LYS A 1 3.56 6.25 -13.87
N GLY A 2 3.36 5.05 -13.35
CA GLY A 2 2.81 4.83 -12.01
C GLY A 2 3.91 4.57 -10.99
N GLY A 3 3.49 4.14 -9.81
CA GLY A 3 4.38 3.73 -8.75
C GLY A 3 3.66 2.88 -7.73
N LYS A 4 4.37 2.55 -6.66
CA LYS A 4 3.83 1.75 -5.57
C LYS A 4 4.36 2.17 -4.22
N TRP A 5 3.48 2.16 -3.22
CA TRP A 5 3.89 2.11 -1.82
C TRP A 5 4.22 0.67 -1.44
N ILE A 6 5.28 0.50 -0.66
CA ILE A 6 5.82 -0.79 -0.23
C ILE A 6 5.91 -0.80 1.29
N VAL A 7 5.38 -1.86 1.90
CA VAL A 7 5.51 -2.13 3.33
C VAL A 7 6.10 -3.53 3.51
N ARG A 8 7.22 -3.62 4.23
CA ARG A 8 7.84 -4.89 4.60
C ARG A 8 7.30 -5.35 5.95
N LEU A 9 6.92 -6.61 6.01
CA LEU A 9 6.23 -7.22 7.13
C LEU A 9 7.03 -8.41 7.66
N ARG A 10 7.03 -8.55 8.98
CA ARG A 10 7.45 -9.80 9.61
C ARG A 10 6.46 -10.91 9.26
N LYS A 11 6.96 -12.16 9.24
CA LYS A 11 6.13 -13.34 9.01
C LYS A 11 4.95 -13.42 9.99
N GLY A 12 3.84 -13.98 9.49
CA GLY A 12 2.60 -14.14 10.25
C GLY A 12 1.64 -12.96 10.19
N LEU A 13 2.04 -11.81 9.62
CA LEU A 13 1.18 -10.62 9.50
C LEU A 13 0.48 -10.51 8.15
N ALA A 14 1.02 -11.14 7.10
CA ALA A 14 0.61 -10.91 5.71
C ALA A 14 -0.88 -11.18 5.47
N SER A 15 -1.44 -12.29 5.96
CA SER A 15 -2.84 -12.65 5.67
C SER A 15 -3.83 -11.59 6.16
N ARG A 16 -3.69 -11.14 7.42
CA ARG A 16 -4.58 -10.14 8.01
C ARG A 16 -4.41 -8.77 7.36
N LEU A 17 -3.17 -8.35 7.12
CA LEU A 17 -2.92 -7.04 6.51
C LEU A 17 -3.30 -7.02 5.03
N TRP A 18 -3.19 -8.15 4.34
CA TRP A 18 -3.67 -8.31 2.98
C TRP A 18 -5.20 -8.19 2.91
N GLU A 19 -5.92 -8.88 3.79
CA GLU A 19 -7.38 -8.77 3.87
C GLU A 19 -7.83 -7.32 4.12
N ASN A 20 -7.25 -6.65 5.11
CA ASN A 20 -7.55 -5.24 5.40
C ASN A 20 -7.28 -4.33 4.19
N LEU A 21 -6.19 -4.56 3.45
CA LEU A 21 -5.86 -3.76 2.27
C LEU A 21 -6.89 -3.97 1.16
N VAL A 22 -7.27 -5.22 0.88
CA VAL A 22 -8.24 -5.54 -0.18
C VAL A 22 -9.61 -4.96 0.18
N LEU A 23 -10.05 -5.08 1.43
CA LEU A 23 -11.31 -4.47 1.90
C LEU A 23 -11.28 -2.95 1.79
N ALA A 24 -10.17 -2.29 2.16
CA ALA A 24 -10.02 -0.85 2.03
C ALA A 24 -10.05 -0.38 0.57
N MET A 25 -9.45 -1.16 -0.34
CA MET A 25 -9.43 -0.88 -1.77
C MET A 25 -10.82 -1.03 -2.39
N LEU A 26 -11.51 -2.15 -2.14
CA LEU A 26 -12.88 -2.39 -2.64
C LEU A 26 -13.91 -1.45 -2.01
N GLY A 27 -13.67 -1.01 -0.78
CA GLY A 27 -14.50 -0.03 -0.08
C GLY A 27 -14.18 1.43 -0.43
N GLU A 28 -13.37 1.69 -1.47
CA GLU A 28 -13.01 3.02 -1.95
C GLU A 28 -12.41 3.96 -0.88
N GLN A 29 -11.78 3.39 0.16
CA GLN A 29 -11.35 4.17 1.33
C GLN A 29 -10.16 5.11 1.07
N PHE A 30 -9.46 4.92 -0.05
CA PHE A 30 -8.35 5.78 -0.46
C PHE A 30 -8.80 7.15 -0.95
N MET A 31 -10.03 7.25 -1.47
CA MET A 31 -10.65 8.52 -1.88
C MET A 31 -9.76 9.34 -2.84
N VAL A 32 -9.11 8.66 -3.78
CA VAL A 32 -8.21 9.23 -4.80
C VAL A 32 -8.76 9.07 -6.23
N GLY A 33 -10.07 8.82 -6.36
CA GLY A 33 -10.70 8.53 -7.65
C GLY A 33 -10.11 7.27 -8.30
N GLU A 34 -9.86 7.33 -9.61
CA GLU A 34 -9.38 6.18 -10.39
C GLU A 34 -7.89 5.87 -10.23
N GLU A 35 -7.20 6.52 -9.30
CA GLU A 35 -5.74 6.40 -9.16
C GLU A 35 -5.27 5.02 -8.73
N ILE A 36 -6.06 4.25 -7.98
CA ILE A 36 -5.64 2.92 -7.53
C ILE A 36 -5.69 1.93 -8.70
N CYS A 37 -4.53 1.33 -9.00
CA CYS A 37 -4.41 0.29 -10.01
C CYS A 37 -4.66 -1.11 -9.44
N GLY A 38 -4.27 -1.33 -8.18
CA GLY A 38 -4.36 -2.63 -7.53
C GLY A 38 -3.38 -2.77 -6.36
N ALA A 39 -3.43 -3.94 -5.72
CA ALA A 39 -2.59 -4.29 -4.59
C ALA A 39 -1.87 -5.62 -4.85
N VAL A 40 -0.72 -5.82 -4.20
CA VAL A 40 0.11 -7.03 -4.33
C VAL A 40 0.57 -7.47 -2.95
N VAL A 41 0.46 -8.77 -2.66
CA VAL A 41 1.18 -9.43 -1.56
C VAL A 41 2.25 -10.36 -2.15
N SER A 42 3.47 -10.23 -1.65
CA SER A 42 4.63 -11.00 -2.07
C SER A 42 5.20 -11.75 -0.87
N VAL A 43 4.97 -13.07 -0.85
CA VAL A 43 5.55 -13.96 0.16
C VAL A 43 7.02 -14.23 -0.20
N ARG A 44 7.94 -13.98 0.73
CA ARG A 44 9.38 -14.26 0.56
C ARG A 44 9.87 -15.20 1.66
N PHE A 45 11.17 -15.50 1.71
CA PHE A 45 11.71 -16.39 2.74
C PHE A 45 11.68 -15.76 4.14
N ALA A 46 12.31 -14.59 4.30
CA ALA A 46 12.48 -13.94 5.61
C ALA A 46 11.36 -12.97 6.00
N GLU A 47 10.68 -12.39 5.01
CA GLU A 47 9.65 -11.36 5.21
C GLU A 47 8.52 -11.53 4.20
N ASP A 48 7.44 -10.78 4.40
CA ASP A 48 6.39 -10.59 3.41
C ASP A 48 6.35 -9.12 3.00
N ILE A 49 5.94 -8.86 1.76
CA ILE A 49 5.85 -7.49 1.24
C ILE A 49 4.44 -7.25 0.77
N ILE A 50 3.81 -6.19 1.27
CA ILE A 50 2.55 -5.69 0.74
C ILE A 50 2.81 -4.41 -0.04
N SER A 51 2.10 -4.23 -1.15
CA SER A 51 2.19 -3.03 -1.97
C SER A 51 0.84 -2.60 -2.53
N ILE A 52 0.66 -1.30 -2.70
CA ILE A 52 -0.48 -0.70 -3.42
C ILE A 52 0.06 0.17 -4.55
N TRP A 53 -0.52 0.03 -5.74
CA TRP A 53 -0.04 0.68 -6.96
C TRP A 53 -0.99 1.81 -7.35
N ASN A 54 -0.44 2.94 -7.80
CA ASN A 54 -1.23 4.04 -8.36
C ASN A 54 -0.73 4.48 -9.74
N ARG A 55 -1.63 5.14 -10.50
CA ARG A 55 -1.42 5.53 -11.90
C ARG A 55 -0.39 6.63 -12.08
N THR A 56 -0.37 7.61 -11.17
CA THR A 56 0.37 8.86 -11.34
C THR A 56 1.42 9.05 -10.24
N ALA A 57 2.66 8.63 -10.51
CA ALA A 57 3.72 8.73 -9.51
C ALA A 57 4.18 10.15 -9.18
N SER A 58 3.99 11.10 -10.09
CA SER A 58 4.39 12.51 -9.91
C SER A 58 3.43 13.31 -9.05
N ASP A 59 2.23 12.79 -8.75
CA ASP A 59 1.27 13.48 -7.90
C ASP A 59 1.54 13.19 -6.42
N ASN A 60 2.23 14.13 -5.77
CA ASN A 60 2.56 14.03 -4.36
C ASN A 60 1.32 14.05 -3.45
N GLY A 61 0.25 14.72 -3.84
CA GLY A 61 -0.99 14.78 -3.06
C GLY A 61 -1.68 13.41 -3.01
N ILE A 62 -1.78 12.75 -4.16
CA ILE A 62 -2.26 11.36 -4.26
C ILE A 62 -1.34 10.44 -3.45
N ASN A 63 -0.02 10.55 -3.63
CA ASN A 63 0.93 9.67 -2.93
C ASN A 63 0.82 9.78 -1.41
N ILE A 64 0.71 11.01 -0.86
CA ILE A 64 0.53 11.25 0.58
C ILE A 64 -0.79 10.66 1.06
N ARG A 65 -1.90 10.91 0.35
CA ARG A 65 -3.21 10.39 0.73
C ARG A 65 -3.27 8.86 0.74
N VAL A 66 -2.62 8.22 -0.25
CA VAL A 66 -2.49 6.77 -0.30
C VAL A 66 -1.68 6.25 0.87
N ARG A 67 -0.54 6.87 1.20
CA ARG A 67 0.29 6.53 2.36
C ARG A 67 -0.50 6.58 3.66
N ASP A 68 -1.18 7.70 3.91
CA ASP A 68 -1.87 7.95 5.18
C ASP A 68 -3.06 7.00 5.34
N THR A 69 -3.80 6.74 4.25
CA THR A 69 -4.86 5.74 4.25
C THR A 69 -4.30 4.34 4.49
N LEU A 70 -3.22 3.96 3.80
CA LEU A 70 -2.58 2.66 3.95
C LEU A 70 -2.12 2.43 5.41
N GLN A 71 -1.51 3.43 6.03
CA GLN A 71 -1.10 3.38 7.44
C GLN A 71 -2.30 3.17 8.38
N ARG A 72 -3.40 3.90 8.14
CA ARG A 72 -4.63 3.83 8.93
C ARG A 72 -5.33 2.47 8.82
N VAL A 73 -5.57 1.98 7.60
CA VAL A 73 -6.37 0.74 7.37
C VAL A 73 -5.61 -0.52 7.77
N LEU A 74 -4.28 -0.48 7.69
CA LEU A 74 -3.42 -1.57 8.14
C LEU A 74 -3.09 -1.48 9.64
N ASN A 75 -3.53 -0.42 10.33
CA ASN A 75 -3.22 -0.16 11.73
C ASN A 75 -1.70 -0.28 12.01
N LEU A 76 -0.89 0.30 11.12
CA LEU A 76 0.56 0.22 11.23
C LEU A 76 1.05 1.18 12.32
N PRO A 77 2.04 0.76 13.13
CA PRO A 77 2.72 1.68 14.05
C PRO A 77 3.22 2.94 13.35
N PRO A 78 3.22 4.12 14.00
CA PRO A 78 3.67 5.38 13.41
C PRO A 78 5.09 5.36 12.83
N ASN A 79 5.95 4.50 13.38
CA ASN A 79 7.35 4.33 12.98
C ASN A 79 7.55 3.27 11.88
N THR A 80 6.47 2.72 11.31
CA THR A 80 6.57 1.74 10.23
C THR A 80 7.16 2.41 8.99
N ILE A 81 8.25 1.85 8.48
CA ILE A 81 8.89 2.36 7.26
C ILE A 81 8.03 1.97 6.06
N MET A 82 7.62 2.97 5.30
CA MET A 82 6.90 2.83 4.04
C MET A 82 7.73 3.48 2.93
N GLU A 83 7.94 2.77 1.83
CA GLU A 83 8.77 3.26 0.72
C GLU A 83 7.92 3.43 -0.54
N TYR A 84 8.02 4.57 -1.21
CA TYR A 84 7.39 4.79 -2.51
C TYR A 84 8.41 4.55 -3.64
N LYS A 85 8.06 3.74 -4.64
CA LYS A 85 8.89 3.50 -5.83
C LYS A 85 8.12 3.78 -7.10
N THR A 86 8.68 4.61 -7.97
CA THR A 86 8.16 4.85 -9.32
C THR A 86 8.46 3.66 -10.23
N HIS A 87 7.52 3.34 -11.12
CA HIS A 87 7.71 2.38 -12.19
C HIS A 87 8.18 3.16 -13.43
N THR A 88 9.37 2.82 -13.93
CA THR A 88 9.99 3.47 -15.10
C THR A 88 9.29 3.13 -16.39
#